data_AF-A0A0C3AK32-F1
#
_entry.id   AF-A0A0C3AK32-F1
#
_cell.length_a   1.000
_cell.length_b   1.000
_cell.length_c   1.000
_cell.angle_alpha   90.00
_cell.angle_beta   90.00
_cell.angle_gamma   90.00
#
_symmetry.space_group_name_H-M   'P 1'
#
loop_
_entity.id
_entity.type
_entity.pdbx_description
1 polymer ?
#
loop_
_entity_poly.entity_id
_entity_poly.type
_entity_poly.pdbx_seq_one_letter_code
_entity_poly.pdbx_strand_id
1 'polypeptide(L)'
;MTSSASTPTLNHHAVVLRQFTTRRRGHLQTPRRFTNWGCLTPFPLLHQLLLAAQQQEYPTAGKEYRLVSLHLPPAPVLQNDVYNVTSGKRTGVRETWPDAGDATQGVPGGHVVKVHVIVPRETRRRRTAYVVFEGLRPGIYNTWEEVKPLVKRVPGNIHQGFDTCLEAERAYVVAYALGAVRMLPSRDDAGSQLVSPAIPTPEAIMAAFSSASDNFLSAEWHIVFKGLRPGVYPAWNFAATQMKGIRCAIYQKYASKAEAEEAYADALHDHYVKVLENN
;
A
#
# COMPACT_ATOMS: atom_id res chain seq x y z
N MET A 1 83.93 -20.40 19.37
CA MET A 1 84.21 -21.13 18.12
C MET A 1 83.16 -22.21 17.95
N THR A 2 82.62 -22.34 16.73
CA THR A 2 81.68 -23.38 16.17
C THR A 2 80.28 -23.49 16.82
N SER A 3 79.20 -23.01 16.17
CA SER A 3 78.40 -23.61 15.06
C SER A 3 77.56 -24.81 15.56
N SER A 4 76.24 -24.90 15.43
CA SER A 4 75.46 -24.97 14.19
C SER A 4 73.96 -25.14 14.47
N ALA A 5 73.13 -24.85 13.45
CA ALA A 5 71.67 -24.78 13.45
C ALA A 5 70.94 -26.13 13.30
N SER A 6 69.64 -26.20 13.64
CA SER A 6 68.60 -26.95 12.88
C SER A 6 67.18 -26.70 13.41
N THR A 7 66.26 -26.34 12.51
CA THR A 7 64.79 -26.48 12.62
C THR A 7 64.38 -27.84 12.03
N PRO A 8 63.22 -28.42 12.43
CA PRO A 8 62.06 -28.34 11.53
C PRO A 8 60.66 -28.32 12.20
N THR A 9 59.69 -27.91 11.39
CA THR A 9 58.23 -27.92 11.50
C THR A 9 57.59 -29.32 11.47
N LEU A 10 56.44 -29.54 12.14
CA LEU A 10 55.20 -30.05 11.52
C LEU A 10 53.99 -30.09 12.48
N ASN A 11 52.81 -29.93 11.87
CA ASN A 11 51.45 -29.93 12.44
C ASN A 11 50.96 -31.30 12.94
N HIS A 12 50.03 -31.33 13.90
CA HIS A 12 48.62 -31.69 13.68
C HIS A 12 47.81 -32.02 14.96
N HIS A 13 46.49 -31.91 14.80
CA HIS A 13 45.39 -32.58 15.52
C HIS A 13 44.86 -31.95 16.80
N ALA A 14 43.72 -31.26 16.66
CA ALA A 14 42.66 -31.27 17.67
C ALA A 14 41.47 -32.07 17.11
N VAL A 15 41.26 -33.25 17.70
CA VAL A 15 40.02 -34.04 17.63
C VAL A 15 39.56 -34.21 19.06
N VAL A 16 38.40 -33.67 19.43
CA VAL A 16 37.61 -34.20 20.56
C VAL A 16 36.12 -34.14 20.21
N LEU A 17 35.48 -35.29 20.44
CA LEU A 17 34.09 -35.65 20.20
C LEU A 17 33.08 -35.03 21.18
N ARG A 18 31.87 -34.80 20.62
CA ARG A 18 30.49 -34.92 21.15
C ARG A 18 30.30 -35.05 22.67
N GLN A 19 29.31 -34.32 23.21
CA GLN A 19 28.14 -34.93 23.88
C GLN A 19 26.86 -34.09 23.65
N PHE A 20 25.80 -34.79 23.22
CA PHE A 20 24.40 -34.33 23.24
C PHE A 20 23.85 -34.51 24.66
N THR A 21 23.16 -33.50 25.21
CA THR A 21 22.12 -33.74 26.20
C THR A 21 20.90 -32.85 25.93
N THR A 22 19.76 -33.50 25.81
CA THR A 22 18.42 -32.92 25.74
C THR A 22 17.91 -32.59 27.13
N ARG A 23 17.36 -31.38 27.36
CA ARG A 23 16.19 -31.19 28.23
C ARG A 23 15.46 -29.88 27.93
N ARG A 24 14.30 -29.99 27.27
CA ARG A 24 13.28 -28.93 27.15
C ARG A 24 12.53 -28.79 28.48
N ARG A 25 12.53 -27.59 29.04
CA ARG A 25 11.39 -26.95 29.75
C ARG A 25 11.75 -25.47 29.91
N GLY A 26 11.05 -24.61 29.19
CA GLY A 26 11.18 -23.16 29.28
C GLY A 26 9.98 -22.52 28.62
N HIS A 27 9.25 -21.73 29.39
CA HIS A 27 7.99 -21.08 29.05
C HIS A 27 7.97 -20.44 27.65
N LEU A 28 6.93 -20.76 26.89
CA LEU A 28 6.44 -19.92 25.81
C LEU A 28 5.98 -18.58 26.40
N GLN A 29 6.78 -17.53 26.20
CA GLN A 29 6.28 -16.17 26.28
C GLN A 29 5.27 -15.98 25.14
N THR A 30 4.01 -15.81 25.51
CA THR A 30 2.94 -15.35 24.62
C THR A 30 3.23 -13.93 24.13
N PRO A 31 3.03 -13.61 22.85
CA PRO A 31 3.08 -12.23 22.39
C PRO A 31 1.98 -11.41 23.06
N ARG A 32 2.32 -10.17 23.46
CA ARG A 32 1.41 -9.21 24.10
C ARG A 32 0.19 -8.99 23.22
N ARG A 33 -0.98 -9.45 23.69
CA ARG A 33 -2.29 -9.14 23.13
C ARG A 33 -2.71 -7.75 23.63
N PHE A 34 -2.89 -6.79 22.73
CA PHE A 34 -3.75 -5.64 22.99
C PHE A 34 -5.14 -5.96 22.44
N THR A 35 -5.99 -6.58 23.25
CA THR A 35 -7.42 -6.77 22.94
C THR A 35 -8.24 -6.32 24.14
N ASN A 36 -8.55 -5.02 24.20
CA ASN A 36 -9.82 -4.54 24.73
C ASN A 36 -9.94 -3.03 24.50
N TRP A 37 -10.70 -2.63 23.49
CA TRP A 37 -11.24 -1.28 23.39
C TRP A 37 -12.74 -1.43 23.20
N GLY A 38 -13.47 -1.11 24.28
CA GLY A 38 -14.92 -1.20 24.32
C GLY A 38 -15.57 -0.28 23.28
N CYS A 39 -16.68 -0.74 22.73
CA CYS A 39 -17.52 0.00 21.79
C CYS A 39 -18.06 1.28 22.45
N LEU A 40 -17.52 2.42 22.05
CA LEU A 40 -18.18 3.72 22.14
C LEU A 40 -18.12 4.34 20.74
N THR A 41 -19.29 4.65 20.19
CA THR A 41 -19.50 5.32 18.90
C THR A 41 -18.79 6.70 18.88
N PRO A 42 -17.99 7.06 17.86
CA PRO A 42 -17.37 8.38 17.82
C PRO A 42 -17.71 9.14 16.53
N PHE A 43 -18.85 9.84 16.47
CA PHE A 43 -19.09 10.78 15.38
C PHE A 43 -18.49 12.19 15.62
N PRO A 44 -18.41 12.75 16.86
CA PRO A 44 -17.77 14.06 17.05
C PRO A 44 -16.25 14.02 17.29
N LEU A 45 -15.68 12.86 17.65
CA LEU A 45 -14.23 12.71 17.93
C LEU A 45 -13.38 12.55 16.65
N LEU A 46 -13.99 12.11 15.55
CA LEU A 46 -13.31 11.92 14.26
C LEU A 46 -12.85 13.26 13.66
N HIS A 47 -13.69 14.30 13.73
CA HIS A 47 -13.33 15.64 13.27
C HIS A 47 -12.20 16.24 14.12
N GLN A 48 -12.23 16.05 15.44
CA GLN A 48 -11.16 16.53 16.32
C GLN A 48 -9.85 15.76 16.11
N LEU A 49 -9.87 14.45 15.84
CA LEU A 49 -8.65 13.68 15.56
C LEU A 49 -8.04 14.04 14.20
N LEU A 50 -8.85 14.28 13.18
CA LEU A 50 -8.38 14.79 11.88
C LEU A 50 -7.79 16.20 12.00
N LEU A 51 -8.43 17.10 12.74
CA LEU A 51 -7.91 18.44 13.02
C LEU A 51 -6.63 18.39 13.89
N ALA A 52 -6.57 17.51 14.89
CA ALA A 52 -5.39 17.37 15.74
C ALA A 52 -4.19 16.79 14.97
N ALA A 53 -4.43 15.91 14.00
CA ALA A 53 -3.37 15.41 13.11
C ALA A 53 -2.86 16.49 12.14
N GLN A 54 -3.67 17.51 11.81
CA GLN A 54 -3.26 18.66 10.99
C GLN A 54 -2.35 19.65 11.74
N GLN A 55 -2.42 19.72 13.07
CA GLN A 55 -1.72 20.73 13.87
C GLN A 55 -0.33 20.31 14.39
N GLN A 56 0.12 19.09 14.11
CA GLN A 56 1.47 18.67 14.49
C GLN A 56 2.50 19.11 13.45
N GLU A 57 2.78 20.42 13.42
CA GLU A 57 4.05 20.93 12.89
C GLU A 57 5.17 20.49 13.83
N TYR A 58 6.02 19.57 13.38
CA TYR A 58 7.23 19.23 14.10
C TYR A 58 8.33 20.24 13.76
N PRO A 59 9.09 20.75 14.74
CA PRO A 59 10.20 21.64 14.47
C PRO A 59 11.25 20.91 13.64
N THR A 60 11.41 21.34 12.38
CA THR A 60 12.49 20.93 11.51
C THR A 60 13.78 21.48 12.10
N ALA A 61 14.60 20.62 12.73
CA ALA A 61 15.92 20.99 13.20
C ALA A 61 16.77 21.42 11.98
N GLY A 62 16.91 22.73 11.80
CA GLY A 62 17.66 23.33 10.71
C GLY A 62 19.13 22.92 10.76
N LYS A 63 19.50 21.99 9.89
CA LYS A 63 20.88 21.88 9.41
C LYS A 63 20.93 22.59 8.06
N GLU A 64 21.62 23.73 8.06
CA GLU A 64 21.90 24.51 6.87
C GLU A 64 22.91 23.74 6.01
N TYR A 65 22.42 23.02 5.00
CA TYR A 65 23.27 22.41 3.99
C TYR A 65 23.41 23.39 2.83
N ARG A 66 24.62 23.94 2.67
CA ARG A 66 25.01 24.73 1.49
C ARG A 66 25.05 23.77 0.30
N LEU A 67 23.96 23.70 -0.47
CA LEU A 67 23.90 22.95 -1.73
C LEU A 67 24.75 23.67 -2.77
N VAL A 68 25.88 23.06 -3.12
CA VAL A 68 26.63 23.43 -4.33
C VAL A 68 25.81 22.91 -5.51
N SER A 69 25.22 23.80 -6.30
CA SER A 69 24.49 23.45 -7.53
C SER A 69 25.43 22.81 -8.54
N LEU A 70 25.57 21.49 -8.47
CA LEU A 70 26.03 20.68 -9.58
C LEU A 70 24.86 20.57 -10.55
N HIS A 71 25.07 21.02 -11.79
CA HIS A 71 24.14 20.83 -12.88
C HIS A 71 24.05 19.32 -13.17
N LEU A 72 23.18 18.62 -12.44
CA LEU A 72 22.86 17.24 -12.75
C LEU A 72 22.06 17.23 -14.06
N PRO A 73 22.37 16.32 -14.99
CA PRO A 73 21.49 16.10 -16.14
C PRO A 73 20.08 15.74 -15.65
N PRO A 74 19.02 16.08 -16.40
CA PRO A 74 17.67 15.70 -16.02
C PRO A 74 17.63 14.19 -15.77
N ALA A 75 17.16 13.81 -14.59
CA ALA A 75 16.99 12.40 -14.24
C ALA A 75 16.21 11.70 -15.36
N PRO A 76 16.57 10.45 -15.73
CA PRO A 76 15.84 9.73 -16.77
C PRO A 76 14.37 9.63 -16.33
N VAL A 77 13.50 10.20 -17.17
CA VAL A 77 12.05 10.12 -17.00
C VAL A 77 11.69 8.63 -16.95
N LEU A 78 11.09 8.19 -15.85
CA LEU A 78 10.52 6.84 -15.73
C LEU A 78 9.49 6.68 -16.86
N GLN A 79 9.87 6.01 -17.95
CA GLN A 79 8.94 5.70 -19.02
C GLN A 79 7.91 4.71 -18.48
N ASN A 80 6.70 5.22 -18.29
CA ASN A 80 5.53 4.47 -17.89
C ASN A 80 5.17 3.44 -18.97
N ASP A 81 4.53 2.35 -18.55
CA ASP A 81 3.94 1.40 -19.47
C ASP A 81 3.04 2.14 -20.47
N VAL A 82 3.21 1.84 -21.76
CA VAL A 82 2.41 2.47 -22.82
C VAL A 82 1.29 1.52 -23.24
N TYR A 83 0.13 2.04 -23.60
CA TYR A 83 -1.05 1.24 -23.91
C TYR A 83 -1.51 1.47 -25.35
N ASN A 84 -1.46 0.44 -26.18
CA ASN A 84 -1.95 0.52 -27.56
C ASN A 84 -3.41 0.06 -27.63
N VAL A 85 -4.33 0.99 -27.86
CA VAL A 85 -5.75 0.70 -28.04
C VAL A 85 -6.01 0.38 -29.51
N THR A 86 -6.23 -0.90 -29.80
CA THR A 86 -6.45 -1.41 -31.17
C THR A 86 -7.91 -1.27 -31.61
N SER A 87 -8.84 -1.24 -30.64
CA SER A 87 -10.27 -1.03 -30.88
C SER A 87 -10.92 -0.40 -29.66
N GLY A 88 -11.78 0.59 -29.87
CA GLY A 88 -12.41 1.37 -28.80
C GLY A 88 -13.04 2.65 -29.33
N LYS A 89 -13.50 3.53 -28.43
CA LYS A 89 -13.97 4.89 -28.74
C LYS A 89 -12.87 5.74 -29.36
N ARG A 90 -11.64 5.48 -28.91
CA ARG A 90 -10.42 6.17 -29.31
C ARG A 90 -9.36 5.10 -29.52
N THR A 91 -8.67 5.12 -30.65
CA THR A 91 -7.59 4.16 -30.96
C THR A 91 -6.21 4.80 -30.82
N GLY A 92 -5.17 3.99 -30.97
CA GLY A 92 -3.77 4.42 -30.95
C GLY A 92 -3.11 4.28 -29.58
N VAL A 93 -1.91 4.87 -29.50
CA VAL A 93 -1.03 4.81 -28.33
C VAL A 93 -1.53 5.76 -27.25
N ARG A 94 -1.59 5.27 -26.01
CA ARG A 94 -2.07 5.96 -24.81
C ARG A 94 -0.99 5.88 -23.75
N GLU A 95 -0.69 7.00 -23.10
CA GLU A 95 0.39 7.09 -22.12
C GLU A 95 -0.03 6.56 -20.74
N THR A 96 -1.33 6.53 -20.46
CA THR A 96 -1.86 6.15 -19.16
C THR A 96 -2.92 5.07 -19.27
N TRP A 97 -2.95 4.19 -18.27
CA TRP A 97 -4.00 3.17 -18.17
C TRP A 97 -5.40 3.76 -18.05
N PRO A 98 -5.64 4.83 -17.26
CA PRO A 98 -6.98 5.40 -17.16
C PRO A 98 -7.56 5.86 -18.49
N ASP A 99 -6.74 6.51 -19.33
CA ASP A 99 -7.15 6.94 -20.67
C ASP A 99 -7.43 5.73 -21.59
N ALA A 100 -6.52 4.75 -21.61
CA ALA A 100 -6.70 3.54 -22.41
C ALA A 100 -7.90 2.68 -21.98
N GLY A 101 -8.14 2.59 -20.67
CA GLY A 101 -9.28 1.92 -20.08
C GLY A 101 -10.59 2.61 -20.44
N ASP A 102 -10.65 3.95 -20.37
CA ASP A 102 -11.83 4.68 -20.83
C ASP A 102 -12.10 4.52 -22.33
N ALA A 103 -11.03 4.55 -23.13
CA ALA A 103 -11.11 4.39 -24.58
C ALA A 103 -11.70 3.03 -24.97
N THR A 104 -11.49 1.97 -24.19
CA THR A 104 -11.95 0.61 -24.52
C THR A 104 -13.26 0.21 -23.86
N GLN A 105 -13.55 0.70 -22.66
CA GLN A 105 -14.72 0.25 -21.88
C GLN A 105 -16.06 0.61 -22.54
N GLY A 106 -16.96 -0.38 -22.55
CA GLY A 106 -18.33 -0.26 -23.09
C GLY A 106 -18.42 -0.39 -24.61
N VAL A 107 -17.30 -0.65 -25.29
CA VAL A 107 -17.26 -0.85 -26.75
C VAL A 107 -17.21 -2.35 -27.05
N PRO A 108 -18.17 -2.92 -27.80
CA PRO A 108 -18.09 -4.31 -28.24
C PRO A 108 -16.79 -4.57 -29.00
N GLY A 109 -16.03 -5.57 -28.56
CA GLY A 109 -14.72 -5.88 -29.15
C GLY A 109 -13.61 -4.87 -28.84
N GLY A 110 -13.81 -3.96 -27.87
CA GLY A 110 -12.78 -3.02 -27.40
C GLY A 110 -11.56 -3.77 -26.84
N HIS A 111 -10.37 -3.38 -27.29
CA HIS A 111 -9.14 -4.11 -27.00
C HIS A 111 -7.95 -3.15 -26.83
N VAL A 112 -7.17 -3.40 -25.78
CA VAL A 112 -5.96 -2.65 -25.42
C VAL A 112 -4.83 -3.62 -25.13
N VAL A 113 -3.66 -3.33 -25.69
CA VAL A 113 -2.42 -4.06 -25.42
C VAL A 113 -1.51 -3.18 -24.59
N LYS A 114 -1.09 -3.69 -23.43
CA LYS A 114 -0.03 -3.08 -22.63
C LYS A 114 1.32 -3.39 -23.27
N VAL A 115 2.01 -2.35 -23.72
CA VAL A 115 3.35 -2.43 -24.29
C VAL A 115 4.35 -2.14 -23.17
N HIS A 116 5.03 -3.19 -22.73
CA HIS A 116 6.07 -3.07 -21.72
C HIS A 116 7.35 -2.54 -22.36
N VAL A 117 7.72 -1.32 -21.97
CA VAL A 117 9.07 -0.81 -22.21
C VAL A 117 9.99 -1.50 -21.19
N ILE A 118 11.09 -2.12 -21.66
CA ILE A 118 12.03 -2.82 -20.77
C ILE A 118 12.79 -1.77 -19.98
N VAL A 119 12.30 -1.47 -18.79
CA VAL A 119 12.99 -0.68 -17.77
C VAL A 119 13.66 -1.60 -16.75
N PRO A 120 14.87 -1.24 -16.25
CA PRO A 120 15.48 -1.94 -15.13
C PRO A 120 14.50 -1.97 -13.96
N ARG A 121 14.16 -3.18 -13.50
CA ARG A 121 13.22 -3.35 -12.41
C ARG A 121 13.85 -2.85 -11.12
N GLU A 122 13.38 -1.72 -10.60
CA GLU A 122 13.75 -1.29 -9.26
C GLU A 122 13.42 -2.39 -8.25
N THR A 123 14.39 -2.68 -7.38
CA THR A 123 14.18 -3.60 -6.27
C THR A 123 13.17 -2.96 -5.33
N ARG A 124 11.97 -3.56 -5.23
CA ARG A 124 10.96 -3.08 -4.28
C ARG A 124 11.57 -3.11 -2.89
N ARG A 125 11.63 -1.94 -2.25
CA ARG A 125 12.05 -1.82 -0.86
C ARG A 125 11.15 -2.71 0.00
N ARG A 126 11.76 -3.41 0.96
CA ARG A 126 11.00 -4.19 1.93
C ARG A 126 10.21 -3.22 2.80
N ARG A 127 8.92 -3.49 2.97
CA ARG A 127 8.05 -2.72 3.87
C ARG A 127 8.36 -3.11 5.31
N THR A 128 8.29 -2.13 6.21
CA THR A 128 8.59 -2.29 7.64
C THR A 128 7.40 -2.83 8.40
N ALA A 129 6.20 -2.40 8.03
CA ALA A 129 4.95 -2.84 8.66
C ALA A 129 3.89 -3.13 7.58
N TYR A 130 2.92 -3.97 7.93
CA TYR A 130 1.82 -4.36 7.06
C TYR A 130 0.51 -4.25 7.84
N VAL A 131 -0.51 -3.71 7.21
CA VAL A 131 -1.85 -3.60 7.78
C VAL A 131 -2.80 -4.46 6.97
N VAL A 132 -3.54 -5.32 7.66
CA VAL A 132 -4.70 -6.02 7.13
C VAL A 132 -5.93 -5.24 7.56
N PHE A 133 -6.59 -4.58 6.61
CA PHE A 133 -7.84 -3.85 6.86
C PHE A 133 -9.03 -4.79 6.71
N GLU A 134 -9.03 -5.58 5.63
CA GLU A 134 -10.00 -6.64 5.39
C GLU A 134 -9.28 -7.97 5.18
N GLY A 135 -9.60 -8.97 5.98
CA GLY A 135 -8.96 -10.29 5.92
C GLY A 135 -9.47 -11.20 7.04
N LEU A 136 -8.89 -12.40 7.18
CA LEU A 136 -9.31 -13.34 8.24
C LEU A 136 -9.16 -12.74 9.64
N ARG A 137 -8.09 -11.96 9.82
CA ARG A 137 -7.79 -11.24 11.06
C ARG A 137 -7.19 -9.88 10.71
N PRO A 138 -7.98 -8.80 10.77
CA PRO A 138 -7.45 -7.45 10.63
C PRO A 138 -6.49 -7.09 11.77
N GLY A 139 -5.53 -6.22 11.46
CA GLY A 139 -4.51 -5.78 12.40
C GLY A 139 -3.24 -5.28 11.73
N ILE A 140 -2.26 -4.94 12.56
CA ILE A 140 -0.92 -4.49 12.14
C ILE A 140 0.08 -5.60 12.43
N TYR A 141 0.96 -5.87 11.47
CA TYR A 141 1.93 -6.94 11.47
C TYR A 141 3.30 -6.44 11.00
N ASN A 142 4.38 -7.02 11.51
CA ASN A 142 5.74 -6.57 11.18
C ASN A 142 6.37 -7.35 10.02
N THR A 143 5.76 -8.48 9.62
CA THR A 143 6.32 -9.37 8.61
C THR A 143 5.27 -9.81 7.60
N TRP A 144 5.69 -10.06 6.36
CA TRP A 144 4.81 -10.59 5.33
C TRP A 144 4.39 -12.03 5.63
N GLU A 145 5.25 -12.79 6.32
CA GLU A 145 5.01 -14.17 6.72
C GLU A 145 3.78 -14.30 7.63
N GLU A 146 3.55 -13.32 8.51
CA GLU A 146 2.35 -13.23 9.36
C GLU A 146 1.10 -12.83 8.58
N VAL A 147 1.23 -11.89 7.64
CA VAL A 147 0.10 -11.37 6.84
C VAL A 147 -0.38 -12.36 5.80
N LYS A 148 0.55 -13.04 5.13
CA LYS A 148 0.29 -13.96 4.02
C LYS A 148 -0.85 -14.96 4.31
N PRO A 149 -0.89 -15.71 5.42
CA PRO A 149 -2.00 -16.63 5.70
C PRO A 149 -3.35 -15.93 5.92
N LEU A 150 -3.36 -14.64 6.26
CA LEU A 150 -4.58 -13.87 6.57
C LEU A 150 -5.25 -13.25 5.34
N VAL A 151 -4.50 -13.16 4.23
CA VAL A 151 -4.95 -12.48 2.99
C VAL A 151 -4.89 -13.40 1.78
N LYS A 152 -3.97 -14.37 1.76
CA LYS A 152 -3.79 -15.26 0.60
C LYS A 152 -5.01 -16.17 0.45
N ARG A 153 -5.60 -16.19 -0.74
CA ARG A 153 -6.84 -16.92 -1.07
C ARG A 153 -8.08 -16.46 -0.29
N VAL A 154 -8.04 -15.27 0.30
CA VAL A 154 -9.19 -14.64 0.98
C VAL A 154 -9.83 -13.66 0.01
N PRO A 155 -11.03 -13.96 -0.54
CA PRO A 155 -11.66 -13.10 -1.53
C PRO A 155 -11.94 -11.73 -0.94
N GLY A 156 -11.55 -10.68 -1.67
CA GLY A 156 -11.80 -9.31 -1.25
C GLY A 156 -10.93 -8.81 -0.10
N ASN A 157 -9.86 -9.50 0.30
CA ASN A 157 -8.94 -8.94 1.28
C ASN A 157 -8.42 -7.55 0.83
N ILE A 158 -8.17 -6.69 1.81
CA ILE A 158 -7.54 -5.37 1.63
C ILE A 158 -6.41 -5.29 2.64
N HIS A 159 -5.18 -5.19 2.12
CA HIS A 159 -3.98 -5.03 2.91
C HIS A 159 -3.02 -4.05 2.24
N GLN A 160 -2.16 -3.42 3.02
CA GLN A 160 -1.15 -2.49 2.54
C GLN A 160 0.12 -2.62 3.38
N GLY A 161 1.28 -2.51 2.72
CA GLY A 161 2.57 -2.41 3.40
C GLY A 161 3.03 -0.95 3.46
N PHE A 162 3.64 -0.57 4.58
CA PHE A 162 4.08 0.78 4.91
C PHE A 162 5.59 0.81 5.17
N ASP A 163 6.20 1.97 4.96
CA ASP A 163 7.64 2.14 5.14
C ASP A 163 8.01 2.34 6.61
N THR A 164 7.07 2.83 7.43
CA THR A 164 7.23 2.99 8.87
C THR A 164 6.07 2.35 9.65
N CYS A 165 6.33 1.96 10.91
CA CYS A 165 5.27 1.46 11.80
C CYS A 165 4.24 2.55 12.13
N LEU A 166 4.68 3.80 12.28
CA LEU A 166 3.80 4.92 12.61
C LEU A 166 2.76 5.19 11.51
N GLU A 167 3.15 5.11 10.24
CA GLU A 167 2.22 5.17 9.10
C GLU A 167 1.18 4.06 9.17
N ALA A 168 1.62 2.82 9.42
CA ALA A 168 0.73 1.67 9.55
C ALA A 168 -0.28 1.84 10.71
N GLU A 169 0.18 2.34 11.86
CA GLU A 169 -0.67 2.64 13.01
C GLU A 169 -1.71 3.71 12.70
N ARG A 170 -1.29 4.84 12.12
CA ARG A 170 -2.21 5.91 11.70
C ARG A 170 -3.24 5.40 10.71
N ALA A 171 -2.80 4.68 9.68
CA ALA A 171 -3.70 4.13 8.67
C ALA A 171 -4.72 3.17 9.28
N TYR A 172 -4.30 2.28 10.18
CA TYR A 172 -5.21 1.35 10.86
C TYR A 172 -6.21 2.08 11.76
N VAL A 173 -5.77 3.06 12.56
CA VAL A 173 -6.64 3.83 13.44
C VAL A 173 -7.69 4.61 12.65
N VAL A 174 -7.29 5.30 11.58
CA VAL A 174 -8.22 6.05 10.72
C VAL A 174 -9.21 5.09 10.05
N ALA A 175 -8.73 3.96 9.51
CA ALA A 175 -9.61 2.96 8.90
C ALA A 175 -10.59 2.36 9.91
N TYR A 176 -10.14 2.08 11.13
CA TYR A 176 -10.99 1.56 12.21
C TYR A 176 -12.07 2.58 12.58
N ALA A 177 -11.70 3.85 12.76
CA ALA A 177 -12.63 4.93 13.09
C ALA A 177 -13.68 5.16 11.98
N LEU A 178 -13.31 4.92 10.72
CA LEU A 178 -14.20 5.03 9.56
C LEU A 178 -15.01 3.74 9.28
N GLY A 179 -14.89 2.69 10.09
CA GLY A 179 -15.57 1.42 9.85
C GLY A 179 -15.07 0.65 8.62
N ALA A 180 -13.86 0.97 8.14
CA ALA A 180 -13.22 0.35 6.98
C ALA A 180 -12.38 -0.90 7.35
N VAL A 181 -12.50 -1.40 8.58
CA VAL A 181 -11.82 -2.60 9.07
C VAL A 181 -12.84 -3.74 9.22
N ARG A 182 -12.64 -4.87 8.56
CA ARG A 182 -13.60 -6.00 8.57
C ARG A 182 -12.93 -7.38 8.60
N MET A 183 -13.43 -8.27 9.44
CA MET A 183 -13.11 -9.69 9.34
C MET A 183 -13.87 -10.30 8.16
N LEU A 184 -13.15 -11.05 7.32
CA LEU A 184 -13.72 -11.77 6.18
C LEU A 184 -13.81 -13.27 6.49
N PRO A 185 -14.83 -13.97 5.97
CA PRO A 185 -14.96 -15.41 6.17
C PRO A 185 -13.79 -16.16 5.52
N SER A 186 -13.44 -17.32 6.09
CA SER A 186 -12.55 -18.24 5.39
C SER A 186 -13.24 -18.78 4.15
N ARG A 187 -12.46 -19.16 3.13
CA ARG A 187 -13.00 -19.79 1.93
C ARG A 187 -13.76 -21.08 2.24
N ASP A 188 -13.36 -21.79 3.29
CA ASP A 188 -13.95 -23.06 3.71
C ASP A 188 -15.22 -22.86 4.56
N ASP A 189 -15.42 -21.65 5.10
CA ASP A 189 -16.64 -21.26 5.79
C ASP A 189 -17.69 -20.87 4.74
N ALA A 190 -18.19 -21.89 4.03
CA ALA A 190 -19.12 -21.78 2.90
C ALA A 190 -20.54 -21.30 3.29
N GLY A 191 -20.74 -20.78 4.50
CA GLY A 191 -21.91 -19.98 4.82
C GLY A 191 -21.73 -18.61 4.20
N SER A 192 -22.41 -18.35 3.07
CA SER A 192 -22.37 -17.10 2.31
C SER A 192 -22.78 -15.89 3.15
N GLN A 193 -21.93 -15.43 4.05
CA GLN A 193 -22.11 -14.14 4.68
C GLN A 193 -21.74 -13.11 3.62
N LEU A 194 -22.78 -12.61 2.93
CA LEU A 194 -22.66 -11.46 2.04
C LEU A 194 -22.06 -10.33 2.87
N VAL A 195 -20.78 -10.07 2.64
CA VAL A 195 -20.12 -8.91 3.24
C VAL A 195 -20.87 -7.70 2.71
N SER A 196 -21.38 -6.87 3.61
CA SER A 196 -22.12 -5.67 3.21
C SER A 196 -21.29 -4.88 2.21
N PRO A 197 -21.90 -4.43 1.10
CA PRO A 197 -21.19 -3.67 0.09
C PRO A 197 -20.57 -2.43 0.75
N ALA A 198 -19.42 -2.01 0.23
CA ALA A 198 -18.78 -0.79 0.71
C ALA A 198 -19.72 0.40 0.49
N ILE A 199 -19.89 1.23 1.51
CA ILE A 199 -20.61 2.49 1.39
C ILE A 199 -19.69 3.48 0.66
N PRO A 200 -20.22 4.30 -0.28
CA PRO A 200 -19.45 5.39 -0.88
C PRO A 200 -18.82 6.27 0.20
N THR A 201 -17.55 6.64 0.05
CA THR A 201 -16.87 7.51 1.03
C THR A 201 -17.63 8.83 1.17
N PRO A 202 -18.08 9.21 2.40
CA PRO A 202 -18.85 10.44 2.61
C PRO A 202 -18.08 11.69 2.16
N GLU A 203 -18.80 12.71 1.70
CA GLU A 203 -18.22 13.99 1.23
C GLU A 203 -17.29 14.63 2.28
N ALA A 204 -17.71 14.66 3.55
CA ALA A 204 -16.91 15.22 4.63
C ALA A 204 -15.53 14.53 4.77
N ILE A 205 -15.46 13.23 4.51
CA ILE A 205 -14.20 12.47 4.56
C ILE A 205 -13.34 12.76 3.33
N MET A 206 -13.95 12.89 2.16
CA MET A 206 -13.23 13.29 0.94
C MET A 206 -12.63 14.70 1.07
N ALA A 207 -13.39 15.65 1.62
CA ALA A 207 -12.89 16.99 1.92
C ALA A 207 -11.72 16.95 2.91
N ALA A 208 -11.82 16.13 3.96
CA ALA A 208 -10.74 15.95 4.92
C ALA A 208 -9.47 15.38 4.26
N PHE A 209 -9.60 14.37 3.39
CA PHE A 209 -8.48 13.83 2.61
C PHE A 209 -7.85 14.86 1.67
N SER A 210 -8.66 15.68 1.00
CA SER A 210 -8.17 16.77 0.16
C SER A 210 -7.45 17.86 0.96
N SER A 211 -7.76 18.04 2.25
CA SER A 211 -7.01 18.95 3.13
C SER A 211 -5.79 18.33 3.82
N ALA A 212 -5.55 17.02 3.63
CA ALA A 212 -4.46 16.32 4.29
C ALA A 212 -3.10 16.62 3.66
N SER A 213 -2.03 16.47 4.44
CA SER A 213 -0.65 16.60 3.95
C SER A 213 -0.23 15.41 3.09
N ASP A 214 0.78 15.61 2.25
CA ASP A 214 1.27 14.60 1.29
C ASP A 214 1.65 13.27 1.96
N ASN A 215 2.22 13.33 3.16
CA ASN A 215 2.65 12.16 3.94
C ASN A 215 1.66 11.77 5.04
N PHE A 216 0.37 12.02 4.85
CA PHE A 216 -0.65 11.82 5.90
C PHE A 216 -0.72 10.37 6.38
N LEU A 217 -0.93 9.42 5.47
CA LEU A 217 -1.03 7.98 5.79
C LEU A 217 0.00 7.12 5.06
N SER A 218 0.44 7.54 3.88
CA SER A 218 1.41 6.83 3.05
C SER A 218 2.13 7.85 2.15
N ALA A 219 3.26 7.45 1.60
CA ALA A 219 3.95 8.20 0.54
C ALA A 219 3.29 8.03 -0.84
N GLU A 220 2.27 7.17 -0.98
CA GLU A 220 1.59 6.92 -2.26
C GLU A 220 0.13 7.38 -2.21
N TRP A 221 -0.28 8.12 -3.23
CA TRP A 221 -1.65 8.59 -3.43
C TRP A 221 -2.37 7.76 -4.48
N HIS A 222 -3.67 7.55 -4.28
CA HIS A 222 -4.47 6.65 -5.10
C HIS A 222 -5.65 7.40 -5.68
N ILE A 223 -5.81 7.36 -6.99
CA ILE A 223 -6.96 7.96 -7.68
C ILE A 223 -7.92 6.86 -8.07
N VAL A 224 -9.19 7.05 -7.75
CA VAL A 224 -10.30 6.30 -8.35
C VAL A 224 -10.93 7.20 -9.39
N PHE A 225 -10.77 6.87 -10.68
CA PHE A 225 -11.41 7.60 -11.78
C PHE A 225 -12.83 7.08 -12.01
N LYS A 226 -13.00 5.76 -11.94
CA LYS A 226 -14.31 5.10 -12.07
C LYS A 226 -14.52 4.14 -10.91
N GLY A 227 -15.60 4.31 -10.17
CA GLY A 227 -15.93 3.53 -8.97
C GLY A 227 -17.15 4.10 -8.25
N LEU A 228 -17.47 3.57 -7.08
CA LEU A 228 -18.58 4.04 -6.21
C LEU A 228 -18.41 5.53 -5.85
N ARG A 229 -17.18 5.94 -5.58
CA ARG A 229 -16.82 7.33 -5.28
C ARG A 229 -15.49 7.67 -5.94
N PRO A 230 -15.51 8.27 -7.13
CA PRO A 230 -14.29 8.79 -7.72
C PRO A 230 -13.66 9.88 -6.85
N GLY A 231 -12.34 9.98 -6.90
CA GLY A 231 -11.58 10.97 -6.12
C GLY A 231 -10.16 10.52 -5.81
N VAL A 232 -9.45 11.37 -5.09
CA VAL A 232 -8.06 11.18 -4.66
C VAL A 232 -8.04 10.72 -3.20
N TYR A 233 -7.30 9.64 -2.93
CA TYR A 233 -7.27 8.95 -1.66
C TYR A 233 -5.83 8.83 -1.11
N PRO A 234 -5.62 9.05 0.20
CA PRO A 234 -4.30 9.05 0.82
C PRO A 234 -3.72 7.64 1.06
N ALA A 235 -4.51 6.58 0.84
CA ALA A 235 -4.08 5.20 1.04
C ALA A 235 -4.93 4.21 0.23
N TRP A 236 -4.35 3.05 -0.06
CA TRP A 236 -4.98 2.00 -0.87
C TRP A 236 -6.26 1.48 -0.25
N ASN A 237 -6.31 1.35 1.08
CA ASN A 237 -7.48 0.79 1.76
C ASN A 237 -8.76 1.57 1.48
N PHE A 238 -8.69 2.91 1.39
CA PHE A 238 -9.85 3.72 1.06
C PHE A 238 -10.20 3.60 -0.42
N ALA A 239 -9.23 3.77 -1.34
CA ALA A 239 -9.46 3.64 -2.77
C ALA A 239 -10.05 2.26 -3.14
N ALA A 240 -9.49 1.19 -2.58
CA ALA A 240 -9.91 -0.18 -2.83
C ALA A 240 -11.39 -0.41 -2.48
N THR A 241 -11.88 0.15 -1.37
CA THR A 241 -13.30 0.02 -0.99
C THR A 241 -14.24 0.63 -2.03
N GLN A 242 -13.79 1.64 -2.77
CA GLN A 242 -14.61 2.36 -3.75
C GLN A 242 -14.62 1.69 -5.13
N MET A 243 -13.79 0.67 -5.35
CA MET A 243 -13.71 -0.06 -6.63
C MET A 243 -13.95 -1.56 -6.49
N LYS A 244 -13.84 -2.12 -5.29
CA LYS A 244 -13.97 -3.55 -5.05
C LYS A 244 -15.39 -4.03 -5.39
N GLY A 245 -15.48 -5.04 -6.26
CA GLY A 245 -16.76 -5.58 -6.75
C GLY A 245 -17.37 -4.79 -7.91
N ILE A 246 -16.83 -3.60 -8.21
CA ILE A 246 -17.35 -2.73 -9.27
C ILE A 246 -16.73 -3.11 -10.61
N ARG A 247 -17.58 -3.51 -11.55
CA ARG A 247 -17.15 -3.80 -12.93
C ARG A 247 -16.69 -2.50 -13.58
N CYS A 248 -15.63 -2.60 -14.38
CA CYS A 248 -15.07 -1.45 -15.12
C CYS A 248 -14.52 -0.32 -14.24
N ALA A 249 -14.25 -0.57 -12.95
CA ALA A 249 -13.55 0.41 -12.13
C ALA A 249 -12.15 0.70 -12.70
N ILE A 250 -11.74 1.96 -12.63
CA ILE A 250 -10.45 2.45 -13.11
C ILE A 250 -9.79 3.21 -11.97
N TYR A 251 -8.55 2.84 -11.66
CA TYR A 251 -7.74 3.50 -10.64
C TYR A 251 -6.28 3.59 -11.11
N GLN A 252 -5.54 4.50 -10.50
CA GLN A 252 -4.09 4.64 -10.67
C GLN A 252 -3.49 5.12 -9.34
N LYS A 253 -2.19 4.89 -9.15
CA LYS A 253 -1.44 5.42 -8.01
C LYS A 253 -0.31 6.32 -8.45
N TYR A 254 0.06 7.25 -7.58
CA TYR A 254 1.04 8.31 -7.77
C TYR A 254 1.93 8.45 -6.55
N ALA A 255 3.12 9.03 -6.73
CA ALA A 255 4.11 9.19 -5.66
C ALA A 255 3.89 10.45 -4.82
N SER A 256 3.02 11.36 -5.27
CA SER A 256 2.67 12.58 -4.53
C SER A 256 1.20 12.94 -4.72
N LYS A 257 0.67 13.69 -3.78
CA LYS A 257 -0.67 14.24 -3.79
C LYS A 257 -0.89 15.20 -4.94
N ALA A 258 0.06 16.09 -5.19
CA ALA A 258 -0.04 17.11 -6.23
C ALA A 258 -0.16 16.46 -7.62
N GLU A 259 0.69 15.47 -7.91
CA GLU A 259 0.62 14.69 -9.15
C GLU A 259 -0.72 13.94 -9.26
N ALA A 260 -1.24 13.41 -8.14
CA ALA A 260 -2.53 12.75 -8.13
C ALA A 260 -3.70 13.71 -8.36
N GLU A 261 -3.67 14.91 -7.78
CA GLU A 261 -4.70 15.93 -7.95
C GLU A 261 -4.70 16.48 -9.37
N GLU A 262 -3.53 16.73 -9.95
CA GLU A 262 -3.37 17.15 -11.35
C GLU A 262 -3.94 16.10 -12.30
N ALA A 263 -3.53 14.83 -12.15
CA ALA A 263 -4.04 13.75 -12.99
C ALA A 263 -5.55 13.54 -12.83
N TYR A 264 -6.11 13.79 -11.63
CA TYR A 264 -7.56 13.74 -11.43
C TYR A 264 -8.28 14.93 -12.08
N ALA A 265 -7.69 16.13 -12.05
CA ALA A 265 -8.22 17.32 -12.72
C ALA A 265 -8.23 17.15 -14.25
N ASP A 266 -7.15 16.61 -14.82
CA ASP A 266 -7.08 16.27 -16.25
C ASP A 266 -8.17 15.25 -16.62
N ALA A 267 -8.40 14.25 -15.77
CA ALA A 267 -9.44 13.27 -15.99
C ALA A 267 -10.87 13.84 -15.94
N LEU A 268 -11.10 14.85 -15.09
CA LEU A 268 -12.36 15.59 -15.03
C LEU A 268 -12.56 16.41 -16.31
N HIS A 269 -11.51 17.09 -16.77
CA HIS A 269 -11.50 17.84 -18.01
C HIS A 269 -11.81 16.94 -19.22
N ASP A 270 -11.23 15.74 -19.25
CA ASP A 270 -11.44 14.75 -20.33
C ASP A 270 -12.72 13.91 -20.16
N HIS A 271 -13.54 14.20 -19.14
CA HIS A 271 -14.85 13.59 -18.90
C HIS A 271 -14.87 12.07 -18.74
N TYR A 272 -13.77 11.45 -18.29
CA TYR A 272 -13.75 10.01 -18.03
C TYR A 272 -13.89 9.61 -16.56
N VAL A 273 -13.97 10.58 -15.63
CA VAL A 273 -14.34 10.34 -14.24
C VAL A 273 -15.83 10.00 -14.13
N LYS A 274 -16.18 8.84 -13.56
CA LYS A 274 -17.57 8.36 -13.50
C LYS A 274 -17.90 7.62 -12.20
N VAL A 275 -19.01 8.01 -11.57
CA VAL A 275 -19.62 7.21 -10.51
C VAL A 275 -20.23 5.96 -11.14
N LEU A 276 -19.92 4.80 -10.58
CA LEU A 276 -20.43 3.51 -11.01
C LEU A 276 -21.28 2.90 -9.90
N GLU A 277 -22.39 2.29 -10.28
CA GLU A 277 -23.27 1.57 -9.36
C GLU A 277 -22.88 0.08 -9.29
N ASN A 278 -23.18 -0.54 -8.15
CA ASN A 278 -22.92 -1.94 -7.91
C ASN A 278 -24.06 -2.76 -8.53
N ASN A 279 -23.91 -3.15 -9.81
CA ASN A 279 -24.87 -4.00 -10.54
C ASN A 279 -24.80 -5.48 -10.12
#